data_AF-A0A9P7IX97-F1
#
_entry.id   AF-A0A9P7IX97-F1
#
_cell.length_a   1.000
_cell.length_b   1.000
_cell.length_c   1.000
_cell.angle_alpha   90.00
_cell.angle_beta   90.00
_cell.angle_gamma   90.00
#
_symmetry.space_group_name_H-M   'P 1'
#
loop_
_entity.id
_entity.type
_entity.pdbx_description
1 polymer ?
#
loop_
_entity_poly.entity_id
_entity_poly.type
_entity_poly.pdbx_seq_one_letter_code
_entity_poly.pdbx_strand_id
1 'polypeptide(L)'
;DWEKKSGIYKTGLIQSAVNDMWFANRNDEGVIYSKYFDPLPVKLLALILTAIECCLDEWITGMKEDIKFSSTAYTPVYLVHLSSLQRFDERTSHYKLLEKIRVNI
;
A
#
# COMPACT_ATOMS: atom_id res chain seq x y z
N ASP A 1 4.85 20.59 -2.74
CA ASP A 1 4.51 19.69 -1.62
C ASP A 1 4.09 18.28 -2.09
N TRP A 2 3.40 18.14 -3.23
CA TRP A 2 3.30 16.84 -3.92
C TRP A 2 4.61 16.41 -4.60
N GLU A 3 5.30 17.38 -5.20
CA GLU A 3 6.62 17.18 -5.83
C GLU A 3 7.72 16.72 -4.87
N LYS A 4 7.58 16.99 -3.57
CA LYS A 4 8.57 16.63 -2.55
C LYS A 4 8.37 15.21 -2.00
N LYS A 5 7.29 14.50 -2.40
CA LYS A 5 6.90 13.21 -1.81
C LYS A 5 6.84 13.25 -0.27
N SER A 6 6.50 14.41 0.30
CA SER A 6 6.34 14.60 1.75
C SER A 6 4.92 14.25 2.18
N GLY A 7 4.79 13.27 3.07
CA GLY A 7 3.52 12.82 3.66
C GLY A 7 3.55 11.35 4.09
N ILE A 8 2.69 10.99 5.04
CA ILE A 8 2.66 9.67 5.70
C ILE A 8 2.50 8.46 4.75
N TYR A 9 1.95 8.67 3.54
CA TYR A 9 1.77 7.63 2.51
C TYR A 9 2.45 7.97 1.18
N LYS A 10 3.36 8.96 1.16
CA LYS A 10 4.06 9.38 -0.07
C LYS A 10 5.48 8.83 -0.13
N THR A 11 5.72 7.65 0.44
CA THR A 11 7.05 7.05 0.38
C THR A 11 7.30 6.46 -1.01
N GLY A 12 8.55 6.51 -1.49
CA GLY A 12 8.93 5.86 -2.75
C GLY A 12 8.68 4.35 -2.73
N LEU A 13 8.68 3.74 -1.54
CA LEU A 13 8.48 2.32 -1.34
C LEU A 13 7.09 1.84 -1.81
N ILE A 14 6.02 2.60 -1.52
CA ILE A 14 4.66 2.22 -1.94
C ILE A 14 4.56 2.24 -3.47
N GLN A 15 5.08 3.28 -4.12
CA GLN A 15 5.14 3.36 -5.58
C GLN A 15 5.92 2.18 -6.18
N SER A 16 7.12 1.93 -5.67
CA SER A 16 7.98 0.84 -6.15
C SER A 16 7.26 -0.49 -6.02
N ALA A 17 6.64 -0.77 -4.87
CA ALA A 17 5.87 -1.99 -4.66
C ALA A 17 4.70 -2.13 -5.65
N VAL A 18 3.96 -1.06 -5.94
CA VAL A 18 2.89 -1.08 -6.95
C VAL A 18 3.46 -1.38 -8.33
N ASN A 19 4.52 -0.68 -8.72
CA ASN A 19 5.13 -0.82 -10.03
C ASN A 19 5.70 -2.22 -10.24
N ASP A 20 6.46 -2.73 -9.26
CA ASP A 20 7.13 -4.02 -9.34
C ASP A 20 6.14 -5.19 -9.38
N MET A 21 4.98 -5.06 -8.71
CA MET A 21 4.01 -6.14 -8.60
C MET A 21 2.95 -6.15 -9.71
N TRP A 22 2.50 -4.98 -10.19
CA TRP A 22 1.34 -4.87 -11.09
C TRP A 22 1.61 -4.09 -12.39
N PHE A 23 2.76 -3.43 -12.54
CA PHE A 23 3.06 -2.58 -13.70
C PHE A 23 4.50 -2.73 -14.22
N ALA A 24 5.18 -3.84 -13.94
CA ALA A 24 6.56 -4.05 -14.37
C ALA A 24 6.64 -4.27 -15.88
N ASN A 25 5.62 -4.91 -16.47
CA ASN A 25 5.55 -5.25 -17.88
C ASN A 25 4.19 -4.93 -18.49
N ARG A 26 4.15 -4.83 -19.82
CA ARG A 26 2.94 -4.56 -20.62
C ARG A 26 1.81 -5.58 -20.45
N ASN A 27 2.11 -6.77 -19.92
CA ASN A 27 1.18 -7.88 -19.74
C ASN A 27 0.75 -8.05 -18.27
N ASP A 28 1.20 -7.19 -17.36
CA ASP A 28 0.84 -7.29 -15.95
C ASP A 28 -0.59 -6.79 -15.73
N GLU A 29 -1.22 -7.21 -14.62
CA GLU A 29 -2.63 -6.98 -14.38
C GLU A 29 -2.98 -5.49 -14.28
N GLY A 30 -2.07 -4.66 -13.74
CA GLY A 30 -2.23 -3.21 -13.68
C GLY A 30 -2.29 -2.57 -15.07
N VAL A 31 -1.58 -3.13 -16.05
CA VAL A 31 -1.60 -2.64 -17.43
C VAL A 31 -2.83 -3.17 -18.18
N ILE A 32 -3.07 -4.49 -18.12
CA ILE A 32 -4.19 -5.12 -18.84
C ILE A 32 -5.54 -4.65 -18.30
N TYR A 33 -5.65 -4.47 -16.99
CA TYR A 33 -6.89 -4.13 -16.31
C TYR A 33 -6.83 -2.77 -15.61
N SER A 34 -6.16 -1.79 -16.23
CA SER A 34 -5.91 -0.44 -15.70
C SER A 34 -7.13 0.25 -15.07
N LYS A 35 -8.33 0.05 -15.62
CA LYS A 35 -9.59 0.59 -15.08
C LYS A 35 -9.90 0.17 -13.62
N TYR A 36 -9.29 -0.90 -13.11
CA TYR A 36 -9.44 -1.33 -11.72
C TYR A 36 -8.31 -0.81 -10.81
N PHE A 37 -7.26 -0.23 -11.39
CA PHE A 37 -6.10 0.30 -10.67
C PHE A 37 -6.03 1.83 -10.67
N ASP A 38 -6.89 2.52 -11.42
CA ASP A 38 -6.99 3.98 -11.43
C ASP A 38 -8.38 4.45 -10.98
N PRO A 39 -8.52 5.00 -9.75
CA PRO A 39 -7.48 5.20 -8.74
C PRO A 39 -7.17 3.93 -7.94
N LEU A 40 -5.94 3.81 -7.43
CA LEU A 40 -5.43 2.62 -6.74
C LEU A 40 -6.42 2.10 -5.69
N PRO A 41 -6.84 0.83 -5.69
CA PRO A 41 -7.82 0.34 -4.73
C PRO A 41 -7.33 0.49 -3.29
N VAL A 42 -8.19 0.97 -2.39
CA VAL A 42 -7.85 1.08 -0.95
C VAL A 42 -7.41 -0.28 -0.37
N LYS A 43 -8.04 -1.37 -0.83
CA LYS A 43 -7.66 -2.74 -0.47
C LYS A 43 -6.24 -3.10 -0.92
N LEU A 44 -5.82 -2.63 -2.09
CA LEU A 44 -4.47 -2.85 -2.59
C LEU A 44 -3.45 -2.05 -1.78
N LEU A 45 -3.77 -0.80 -1.44
CA LEU A 45 -2.93 0.01 -0.55
C LEU A 45 -2.77 -0.64 0.83
N ALA A 46 -3.85 -1.16 1.41
CA ALA A 46 -3.78 -1.92 2.66
C ALA A 46 -2.89 -3.16 2.54
N LEU A 47 -2.97 -3.90 1.42
CA LEU A 47 -2.13 -5.06 1.16
C LEU A 47 -0.64 -4.68 1.10
N ILE A 48 -0.30 -3.57 0.45
CA ILE A 48 1.09 -3.07 0.37
C ILE A 48 1.60 -2.68 1.76
N LEU A 49 0.80 -1.96 2.55
CA LEU A 49 1.17 -1.61 3.93
C LEU A 49 1.39 -2.86 4.79
N THR A 50 0.58 -3.90 4.58
CA THR A 50 0.73 -5.19 5.26
C THR A 50 2.03 -5.88 4.86
N ALA A 51 2.39 -5.86 3.59
CA ALA A 51 3.66 -6.42 3.11
C ALA A 51 4.86 -5.65 3.67
N ILE A 52 4.75 -4.31 3.75
CA ILE A 52 5.78 -3.47 4.39
C ILE A 52 5.93 -3.83 5.87
N GLU A 53 4.82 -4.00 6.61
CA GLU A 53 4.86 -4.43 8.01
C GLU A 53 5.51 -5.81 8.16
N CYS A 54 5.18 -6.77 7.28
CA CYS A 54 5.85 -8.07 7.24
C CYS A 54 7.37 -7.93 7.06
N CYS A 55 7.83 -7.07 6.15
CA CYS A 55 9.26 -6.80 5.98
C CYS A 55 9.90 -6.12 7.19
N LEU A 56 9.15 -5.34 7.97
CA LEU A 56 9.64 -4.74 9.21
C LEU A 56 9.74 -5.78 10.33
N ASP A 57 8.76 -6.68 10.41
CA ASP A 57 8.72 -7.78 11.39
C ASP A 57 9.93 -8.71 11.24
N GLU A 58 10.42 -8.91 10.01
CA GLU A 58 11.66 -9.68 9.76
C GLU A 58 12.86 -9.15 10.57
N TRP A 59 12.85 -7.88 11.00
CA TRP A 59 13.96 -7.26 11.72
C TRP A 59 13.66 -6.97 13.19
N ILE A 60 12.51 -7.42 13.73
CA ILE A 60 12.06 -7.04 15.07
C ILE A 60 13.01 -7.49 16.19
N THR A 61 13.73 -8.59 15.98
CA THR A 61 14.71 -9.14 16.93
C THR A 61 16.09 -8.49 16.82
N GLY A 62 16.26 -7.55 15.88
CA GLY A 62 17.54 -6.93 15.54
C GLY A 62 18.40 -7.77 14.58
N MET A 63 17.95 -8.98 14.21
CA MET A 63 18.52 -9.82 13.16
C MET A 63 17.43 -10.13 12.15
N LYS A 64 17.81 -10.29 10.88
CA LYS A 64 16.85 -10.64 9.83
C LYS A 64 16.40 -12.09 10.00
N GLU A 65 15.10 -12.28 10.17
CA GLU A 65 14.40 -13.57 10.15
C GLU A 65 13.63 -13.74 8.84
N ASP A 66 13.51 -14.99 8.36
CA ASP A 66 12.71 -15.31 7.17
C ASP A 66 11.25 -15.49 7.57
N ILE A 67 10.48 -14.38 7.51
CA ILE A 67 9.05 -14.39 7.84
C ILE A 67 8.25 -14.52 6.55
N LYS A 68 7.54 -15.64 6.42
CA LYS A 68 6.70 -15.88 5.25
C LYS A 68 5.47 -14.97 5.24
N PHE A 69 5.40 -14.10 4.25
CA PHE A 69 4.17 -13.35 3.95
C PHE A 69 3.05 -14.31 3.51
N SER A 70 2.02 -14.46 4.34
CA SER A 70 0.92 -15.39 4.11
C SER A 70 -0.40 -14.85 4.66
N SER A 71 -1.51 -15.24 4.04
CA SER A 71 -2.84 -14.83 4.49
C SER A 71 -3.12 -15.30 5.93
N THR A 72 -2.71 -16.51 6.30
CA THR A 72 -2.91 -17.04 7.66
C THR A 72 -2.27 -16.16 8.72
N ALA A 73 -1.05 -15.67 8.48
CA ALA A 73 -0.33 -14.84 9.45
C ALA A 73 -0.76 -13.36 9.40
N TYR A 74 -0.96 -12.80 8.20
CA TYR A 74 -1.09 -11.36 8.01
C TYR A 74 -2.51 -10.86 7.69
N THR A 75 -3.53 -11.73 7.64
CA THR A 75 -4.94 -11.25 7.54
C THR A 75 -5.31 -10.28 8.68
N PRO A 76 -4.96 -10.52 9.95
CA PRO A 76 -5.28 -9.57 11.02
C PRO A 76 -4.64 -8.19 10.78
N VAL A 77 -3.36 -8.17 10.40
CA VAL A 77 -2.60 -6.96 10.09
C VAL A 77 -3.22 -6.20 8.91
N TYR A 78 -3.60 -6.93 7.86
CA TYR A 78 -4.31 -6.36 6.71
C TYR A 78 -5.62 -5.68 7.10
N LEU A 79 -6.43 -6.31 7.96
CA LEU A 79 -7.70 -5.71 8.42
C LEU A 79 -7.45 -4.45 9.28
N VAL A 80 -6.36 -4.42 10.05
CA VAL A 80 -5.95 -3.24 10.81
C VAL A 80 -5.55 -2.10 9.88
N HIS A 81 -4.75 -2.36 8.84
CA HIS A 81 -4.40 -1.34 7.84
C HIS A 81 -5.62 -0.84 7.08
N LEU A 82 -6.50 -1.75 6.64
CA LEU A 82 -7.70 -1.39 5.91
C LEU A 82 -8.63 -0.49 6.75
N SER A 83 -8.89 -0.87 8.00
CA SER A 83 -9.71 -0.07 8.91
C SER A 83 -9.06 1.27 9.25
N SER A 84 -7.73 1.32 9.35
CA SER A 84 -6.98 2.56 9.57
C SER A 84 -7.07 3.52 8.38
N LEU A 85 -6.96 3.00 7.14
CA LEU A 85 -7.16 3.79 5.92
C LEU A 85 -8.59 4.31 5.79
N GLN A 86 -9.59 3.49 6.11
CA GLN A 86 -10.99 3.90 6.11
C GLN A 86 -11.25 5.02 7.13
N ARG A 87 -10.75 4.86 8.36
CA ARG A 87 -10.85 5.88 9.41
C ARG A 87 -10.12 7.17 9.04
N PHE A 88 -8.98 7.04 8.35
CA PHE A 88 -8.24 8.18 7.82
C PHE A 88 -9.07 8.94 6.77
N ASP A 89 -9.72 8.23 5.86
CA ASP A 89 -10.60 8.83 4.85
C ASP A 89 -11.77 9.57 5.50
N GLU A 90 -12.47 8.94 6.45
CA GLU A 90 -13.58 9.56 7.18
C GLU A 90 -13.16 10.87 7.84
N ARG A 91 -12.03 10.87 8.56
CA ARG A 91 -11.50 12.02 9.31
C ARG A 91 -10.96 13.12 8.40
N THR A 92 -10.54 12.78 7.19
CA THR A 92 -9.94 13.72 6.23
C THR A 92 -10.82 13.96 5.01
N SER A 93 -12.08 13.53 5.07
CA SER A 93 -13.05 13.52 3.98
C SER A 93 -13.21 14.90 3.32
N HIS A 94 -13.25 15.96 4.13
CA HIS A 94 -13.31 17.34 3.66
C HIS A 94 -12.16 17.70 2.69
N TYR A 95 -10.97 17.13 2.92
CA TYR A 95 -9.77 17.39 2.12
C TYR A 95 -9.54 16.36 1.00
N LYS A 96 -10.31 15.26 1.00
CA LYS A 96 -10.20 14.12 0.08
C LYS A 96 -8.76 13.59 -0.02
N LEU A 97 -8.08 13.45 1.13
CA LEU A 97 -6.65 13.11 1.13
C LEU A 97 -6.38 11.69 0.66
N LEU A 98 -7.20 10.72 1.08
CA LEU A 98 -7.01 9.34 0.62
C LEU A 98 -7.19 9.23 -0.89
N GLU A 99 -8.18 9.91 -1.45
CA GLU A 99 -8.38 9.96 -2.90
C GLU A 99 -7.17 10.54 -3.63
N LYS A 100 -6.64 11.66 -3.13
CA LYS A 100 -5.42 12.26 -3.68
C LYS A 100 -4.23 11.31 -3.61
N ILE A 101 -4.08 10.54 -2.53
CA ILE A 101 -3.01 9.54 -2.42
C ILE A 101 -3.18 8.49 -3.51
N ARG A 102 -4.39 7.93 -3.67
CA ARG A 102 -4.67 6.83 -4.61
C ARG A 102 -4.51 7.19 -6.09
N VAL A 103 -4.74 8.47 -6.44
CA VAL A 103 -4.59 8.97 -7.81
C VAL A 103 -3.13 9.28 -8.16
N ASN A 104 -2.28 9.48 -7.15
CA ASN A 104 -0.92 10.00 -7.36
C ASN A 104 0.17 9.02 -6.88
N ILE A 105 -0.18 7.75 -6.73
CA ILE A 105 0.76 6.62 -6.78
C ILE A 105 0.77 6.19 -8.25
#